data_AF-W2TM35-F1
#
_entry.id   AF-W2TM35-F1
#
_cell.length_a   1.000
_cell.length_b   1.000
_cell.length_c   1.000
_cell.angle_alpha   90.00
_cell.angle_beta   90.00
_cell.angle_gamma   90.00
#
_symmetry.space_group_name_H-M   'P 1'
#
loop_
_entity.id
_entity.type
_entity.pdbx_description
1 polymer ?
#
loop_
_entity_poly.entity_id
_entity_poly.type
_entity_poly.pdbx_seq_one_letter_code
_entity_poly.pdbx_strand_id
1 'polypeptide(L)'
;MLKMVYDCSVESTALSHASKCVYQHSSSAARPGLGENIYMTSAVNFDKVKAATQASELWWDELKQYGVGPSNNLTTALWNRPNTQIGHYSQVTLHI
;
A
#
# COMPACT_ATOMS: atom_id res chain seq x y z
N MET A 1 -4.03 -12.97 12.36
CA MET A 1 -4.15 -12.63 10.93
C MET A 1 -5.57 -12.90 10.49
N LEU A 2 -6.34 -11.84 10.26
CA LEU A 2 -7.67 -11.96 9.68
C LEU A 2 -7.57 -12.18 8.17
N LYS A 3 -8.51 -12.93 7.59
CA LYS A 3 -8.61 -13.09 6.14
C LYS A 3 -9.29 -11.85 5.56
N MET A 4 -8.61 -11.13 4.67
CA MET A 4 -9.20 -9.98 3.99
C MET A 4 -10.40 -10.42 3.13
N VAL A 5 -11.42 -9.58 3.10
CA VAL A 5 -12.57 -9.69 2.20
C VAL A 5 -12.61 -8.45 1.31
N TYR A 6 -13.06 -8.61 0.07
CA TYR A 6 -13.19 -7.50 -0.85
C TYR A 6 -14.42 -6.65 -0.50
N ASP A 7 -14.29 -5.32 -0.55
CA ASP A 7 -15.36 -4.37 -0.21
C ASP A 7 -15.49 -3.30 -1.31
N CYS A 8 -16.64 -3.25 -1.97
CA CYS A 8 -16.91 -2.32 -3.08
C CYS A 8 -16.93 -0.85 -2.62
N SER A 9 -17.25 -0.57 -1.36
CA SER A 9 -17.23 0.79 -0.80
C SER A 9 -15.78 1.28 -0.67
N VAL A 10 -14.88 0.40 -0.23
CA VAL A 10 -13.44 0.67 -0.18
C VAL A 10 -12.88 0.85 -1.60
N GLU A 11 -13.24 -0.02 -2.55
CA GLU A 11 -12.88 0.13 -3.96
C GLU A 11 -13.30 1.51 -4.51
N SER A 12 -14.54 1.93 -4.24
CA SER A 12 -15.05 3.23 -4.70
C SER A 12 -14.20 4.40 -4.20
N THR A 13 -13.75 4.38 -2.95
CA THR A 13 -12.83 5.42 -2.42
C THR A 13 -11.47 5.41 -3.13
N ALA A 14 -10.91 4.22 -3.38
CA ALA A 14 -9.65 4.07 -4.10
C ALA A 14 -9.77 4.54 -5.56
N LEU A 15 -10.86 4.18 -6.24
CA LEU A 15 -11.13 4.59 -7.63
C LEU A 15 -11.32 6.10 -7.74
N SER A 16 -12.04 6.72 -6.80
CA SER A 16 -12.21 8.17 -6.71
C SER A 16 -10.86 8.90 -6.63
N HIS A 17 -9.90 8.38 -5.88
CA HIS A 17 -8.55 8.95 -5.83
C HIS A 17 -7.74 8.64 -7.10
N ALA A 18 -7.72 7.38 -7.56
CA ALA A 18 -6.96 6.96 -8.73
C ALA A 18 -7.34 7.72 -10.01
N SER A 19 -8.63 8.03 -10.18
CA SER A 19 -9.16 8.80 -11.32
C SER A 19 -8.65 10.25 -11.42
N LYS A 20 -8.05 10.79 -10.37
CA LYS A 20 -7.41 12.11 -10.40
C LYS A 20 -6.08 12.10 -11.16
N CYS A 21 -5.49 10.92 -11.37
CA CYS A 21 -4.23 10.75 -12.07
C CYS A 21 -3.06 11.55 -11.48
N VAL A 22 -3.04 11.72 -10.15
CA VAL A 22 -1.92 12.37 -9.43
C VAL A 22 -1.26 11.33 -8.52
N TYR A 23 0.04 11.08 -8.72
CA TYR A 23 0.79 10.13 -7.92
C TYR A 23 1.17 10.71 -6.56
N GLN A 24 0.22 10.65 -5.64
CA GLN A 24 0.36 11.04 -4.24
C GLN A 24 -0.68 10.29 -3.41
N HIS A 25 -0.54 10.28 -2.09
CA HIS A 25 -1.58 9.79 -1.21
C HIS A 25 -2.83 10.68 -1.25
N SER A 26 -4.00 10.08 -1.05
CA SER A 26 -5.22 10.83 -0.74
C SER A 26 -5.17 11.39 0.69
N SER A 27 -5.89 12.49 0.91
CA SER A 27 -6.04 13.03 2.26
C SER A 27 -6.87 12.08 3.13
N SER A 28 -6.58 12.03 4.43
CA SER A 28 -7.33 11.18 5.36
C SER A 28 -8.84 11.47 5.38
N ALA A 29 -9.23 12.72 5.10
CA ALA A 29 -10.65 13.11 4.99
C ALA A 29 -11.34 12.51 3.75
N ALA A 30 -10.60 12.20 2.68
CA ALA A 30 -11.14 11.56 1.48
C ALA A 30 -11.29 10.03 1.63
N ARG A 31 -10.68 9.44 2.66
CA ARG A 31 -10.69 8.00 2.96
C ARG A 31 -10.79 7.73 4.47
N PRO A 32 -11.86 8.21 5.13
CA PRO A 32 -11.97 8.20 6.57
C PRO A 32 -11.86 6.77 7.13
N GLY A 33 -10.89 6.56 8.03
CA GLY A 33 -10.65 5.27 8.67
C GLY A 33 -9.94 4.22 7.80
N LEU A 34 -9.51 4.56 6.58
CA LEU A 34 -8.85 3.64 5.65
C LEU A 34 -7.35 3.92 5.53
N GLY A 35 -6.54 2.86 5.53
CA GLY A 35 -5.16 2.88 5.04
C GLY A 35 -5.10 3.04 3.52
N GLU A 36 -3.91 3.26 2.97
CA GLU A 36 -3.73 3.41 1.52
C GLU A 36 -2.32 3.03 1.09
N ASN A 37 -2.24 2.15 0.08
CA ASN A 37 -1.02 1.93 -0.69
C ASN A 37 -1.26 2.45 -2.12
N ILE A 38 -0.23 3.05 -2.73
CA ILE A 38 -0.27 3.55 -4.11
C ILE A 38 0.82 2.91 -4.96
N TYR A 39 0.56 2.81 -6.25
CA TYR A 39 1.49 2.25 -7.24
C TYR A 39 1.33 2.97 -8.56
N MET A 40 2.43 3.14 -9.30
CA MET A 40 2.41 3.62 -10.67
C MET A 40 3.45 2.90 -11.53
N THR A 41 3.21 2.88 -12.84
CA THR A 41 4.16 2.40 -13.85
C THR A 41 4.23 3.40 -15.00
N SER A 42 5.35 3.42 -15.72
CA SER A 42 5.50 4.19 -16.96
C SER A 42 4.80 3.53 -18.15
N ALA A 43 4.42 2.25 -18.05
CA ALA A 43 3.68 1.55 -19.08
C ALA A 43 2.26 2.09 -19.20
N VAL A 44 1.96 2.73 -20.33
CA VAL A 44 0.61 3.25 -20.64
C VAL A 44 -0.31 2.10 -21.04
N ASN A 45 -1.57 2.14 -20.59
CA ASN A 45 -2.57 1.09 -20.83
C ASN A 45 -2.09 -0.30 -20.41
N PHE A 46 -1.29 -0.36 -19.33
CA PHE A 46 -0.84 -1.62 -18.77
C PHE A 46 -2.05 -2.46 -18.30
N ASP A 47 -1.96 -3.77 -18.50
CA ASP A 47 -3.02 -4.69 -18.12
C ASP A 47 -3.32 -4.56 -16.62
N LYS A 48 -4.61 -4.38 -16.27
CA LYS A 48 -5.03 -4.07 -14.91
C LYS A 48 -4.75 -5.21 -13.93
N VAL A 49 -4.84 -6.47 -14.39
CA VAL A 49 -4.57 -7.64 -13.54
C VAL A 49 -3.07 -7.74 -13.27
N LYS A 50 -2.23 -7.57 -14.31
CA LYS A 50 -0.78 -7.51 -14.15
C LYS A 50 -0.35 -6.34 -13.26
N ALA A 51 -0.99 -5.18 -13.39
CA ALA A 51 -0.73 -4.01 -12.54
C ALA A 51 -1.03 -4.33 -11.06
N ALA A 52 -2.16 -4.98 -10.79
CA ALA A 52 -2.54 -5.38 -9.43
C ALA A 52 -1.56 -6.40 -8.82
N THR A 53 -1.11 -7.39 -9.60
CA THR A 53 -0.09 -8.35 -9.18
C THR A 53 1.23 -7.64 -8.86
N GLN A 54 1.74 -6.82 -9.80
CA GLN A 54 3.01 -6.12 -9.63
C GLN A 54 2.99 -5.15 -8.45
N ALA A 55 1.91 -4.40 -8.26
CA ALA A 55 1.74 -3.50 -7.12
C ALA A 55 1.79 -4.28 -5.79
N SER A 56 1.04 -5.38 -5.71
CA SER A 56 0.97 -6.21 -4.50
C SER A 56 2.32 -6.83 -4.16
N GLU A 57 3.04 -7.33 -5.16
CA GLU A 57 4.39 -7.88 -5.00
C GLU A 57 5.39 -6.82 -4.52
N LEU A 58 5.39 -5.61 -5.11
CA LEU A 58 6.30 -4.54 -4.72
C LEU A 58 6.04 -4.06 -3.28
N TRP A 59 4.78 -3.91 -2.88
CA TRP A 59 4.43 -3.56 -1.52
C TRP A 59 4.85 -4.63 -0.52
N TRP A 60 4.65 -5.90 -0.86
CA TRP A 60 5.05 -7.03 -0.02
C TRP A 60 6.56 -7.17 0.10
N ASP A 61 7.28 -6.92 -1.00
CA ASP A 61 8.73 -7.09 -1.11
C ASP A 61 9.53 -6.13 -0.24
N GLU A 62 8.93 -5.06 0.28
CA GLU A 62 9.56 -4.20 1.29
C GLU A 62 10.07 -5.00 2.48
N LEU A 63 9.37 -6.06 2.91
CA LEU A 63 9.81 -6.92 4.00
C LEU A 63 11.13 -7.63 3.66
N LYS A 64 11.20 -8.28 2.50
CA LYS A 64 12.41 -9.05 2.13
C LYS A 64 13.58 -8.13 1.78
N GLN A 65 13.31 -6.92 1.30
CA GLN A 65 14.33 -5.94 0.94
C GLN A 65 14.88 -5.19 2.15
N TYR A 66 14.02 -4.73 3.06
CA TYR A 66 14.41 -3.82 4.13
C TYR A 66 14.27 -4.40 5.53
N GLY A 67 13.37 -5.37 5.73
CA GLY A 67 13.14 -6.04 7.01
C GLY A 67 12.44 -5.17 8.07
N VAL A 68 11.70 -5.83 8.96
CA VAL A 68 11.11 -5.24 10.19
C VAL A 68 11.84 -5.71 11.44
N GLY A 69 12.35 -6.94 11.42
CA GLY A 69 12.99 -7.59 12.56
C GLY A 69 12.00 -8.42 13.39
N PRO A 70 12.51 -9.24 14.33
CA PRO A 70 11.73 -10.28 15.01
C PRO A 70 10.71 -9.72 16.02
N SER A 71 10.86 -8.47 16.48
CA SER A 71 9.89 -7.83 17.36
C SER A 71 8.58 -7.47 16.66
N ASN A 72 8.59 -7.42 15.32
CA ASN A 72 7.45 -7.09 14.47
C ASN A 72 6.72 -5.79 14.89
N ASN A 73 7.46 -4.80 15.39
CA ASN A 73 6.93 -3.52 15.84
C ASN A 73 7.32 -2.42 14.85
N LEU A 74 6.34 -1.70 14.31
CA LEU A 74 6.57 -0.55 13.43
C LEU A 74 6.98 0.68 14.25
N THR A 75 8.29 0.85 14.42
CA THR A 75 8.86 1.97 15.19
C THR A 75 9.22 3.17 14.31
N THR A 76 9.30 4.36 14.92
CA THR A 76 9.83 5.57 14.24
C THR A 76 11.25 5.37 13.72
N ALA A 77 12.07 4.58 14.42
CA ALA A 77 13.42 4.24 13.96
C ALA A 77 13.40 3.44 12.65
N LEU A 78 12.50 2.45 12.52
CA LEU A 78 12.31 1.71 11.28
C LEU A 78 11.76 2.58 10.15
N TRP A 79 10.80 3.46 10.48
CA TRP A 79 10.16 4.37 9.52
C TRP A 79 11.14 5.40 8.93
N ASN A 80 12.08 5.88 9.74
CA ASN A 80 13.03 6.93 9.36
C ASN A 80 14.35 6.39 8.79
N ARG A 81 14.46 5.09 8.50
CA ARG A 81 15.66 4.52 7.89
C ARG A 81 15.88 5.10 6.49
N PRO A 82 17.10 5.59 6.18
CA PRO A 82 17.38 6.25 4.91
C PRO A 82 17.20 5.29 3.74
N ASN A 83 16.58 5.76 2.66
CA ASN A 83 16.35 5.00 1.41
C ASN A 83 15.58 3.68 1.60
N THR A 84 14.70 3.61 2.60
CA THR A 84 13.83 2.44 2.80
C THR A 84 12.39 2.89 2.99
N GLN A 85 11.45 2.02 2.62
CA GLN A 85 10.03 2.16 2.92
C GLN A 85 9.53 0.81 3.41
N ILE A 86 8.72 0.81 4.46
CA ILE A 86 8.12 -0.41 5.04
C ILE A 86 6.62 -0.25 5.32
N GLY A 87 6.08 0.91 4.94
CA GLY A 87 4.70 1.29 5.20
C GLY A 87 3.72 0.45 4.39
N HIS A 88 4.05 0.16 3.12
CA HIS A 88 3.14 -0.60 2.27
C HIS A 88 3.03 -2.05 2.74
N TYR A 89 4.16 -2.72 3.03
CA TYR A 89 4.17 -4.06 3.60
C TYR A 89 3.40 -4.09 4.93
N SER A 90 3.68 -3.14 5.83
CA SER A 90 3.06 -3.13 7.16
C SER A 90 1.53 -3.07 7.06
N GLN A 91 1.00 -2.32 6.08
CA GLN A 91 -0.44 -2.24 5.82
C GLN A 91 -1.02 -3.52 5.22
N VAL A 92 -0.29 -4.23 4.34
CA VAL A 92 -0.73 -5.52 3.76
C VAL A 92 -0.84 -6.60 4.85
N THR A 93 0.02 -6.55 5.86
CA THR A 93 0.02 -7.52 6.98
C THR A 93 -0.74 -7.08 8.22
N LEU A 94 -1.35 -5.89 8.21
CA LEU A 94 -1.88 -5.29 9.43
C LEU A 94 -2.98 -6.16 10.04
N HIS A 95 -2.85 -6.41 11.35
CA HIS A 95 -3.89 -7.00 12.18
C HIS A 95 -4.31 -5.98 13.23
N ILE A 96 -5.54 -5.49 13.08
CA ILE A 96 -6.29 -4.77 14.11
C ILE A 96 -7.35 -5.69 14.70
#